data_AF-A0A419HHF1-F1
#
_entry.id   AF-A0A419HHF1-F1
#
_cell.length_a   1.000
_cell.length_b   1.000
_cell.length_c   1.000
_cell.angle_alpha   90.00
_cell.angle_beta   90.00
_cell.angle_gamma   90.00
#
_symmetry.space_group_name_H-M   'P 1'
#
loop_
_entity.id
_entity.type
_entity.pdbx_description
1 polymer ?
#
loop_
_entity_poly.entity_id
_entity_poly.type
_entity_poly.pdbx_seq_one_letter_code
_entity_poly.pdbx_strand_id
1 'polypeptide(L)'
;MRVAVTPRFSDTSVPSEQDPDEALRSAKDQITQLQSALRHARLIGTAVGMLTERYEISPDAAFDLLAAVSQRTHRKVYDIAAQLVHSGELPDTPQKIRMPRLKSRGSATEQELLHD
;
A
#
# COMPACT_ATOMS: atom_id res chain seq x y z
N MET A 1 1.66 -11.12 76.85
CA MET A 1 0.85 -10.11 76.12
C MET A 1 0.98 -10.38 74.63
N ARG A 2 -0.06 -10.95 73.99
CA ARG A 2 -0.08 -11.24 72.55
C ARG A 2 -0.86 -10.12 71.86
N VAL A 3 -0.22 -9.38 70.96
CA VAL A 3 -0.89 -8.45 70.06
C VAL A 3 -0.90 -9.11 68.69
N ALA A 4 -2.07 -9.56 68.26
CA ALA A 4 -2.36 -9.85 66.87
C ALA A 4 -3.04 -8.62 66.28
N VAL A 5 -2.43 -7.98 65.28
CA VAL A 5 -3.14 -7.24 64.23
C VAL A 5 -2.34 -7.42 62.94
N THR A 6 -3.10 -7.65 61.88
CA THR A 6 -2.81 -8.25 60.58
C THR A 6 -1.88 -7.44 59.66
N PRO A 7 -1.26 -8.07 58.64
CA PRO A 7 -0.69 -7.31 57.53
C PRO A 7 -1.80 -6.54 56.81
N ARG A 8 -1.67 -5.21 56.73
CA ARG A 8 -2.51 -4.34 55.90
C ARG A 8 -2.03 -4.47 54.46
N PHE A 9 -2.59 -5.44 53.73
CA PHE A 9 -2.56 -5.39 52.27
C PHE A 9 -3.45 -4.21 51.85
N SER A 10 -2.87 -3.01 51.76
CA SER A 10 -3.41 -1.98 50.88
C SER A 10 -3.14 -2.41 49.45
N ASP A 11 -3.89 -3.43 49.02
CA ASP A 11 -4.15 -3.64 47.61
C ASP A 11 -5.21 -2.61 47.21
N THR A 12 -4.74 -1.40 46.99
CA THR A 12 -5.35 -0.51 46.03
C THR A 12 -4.26 -0.19 45.04
N SER A 13 -3.87 -1.19 44.25
CA SER A 13 -3.55 -0.93 42.85
C SER A 13 -4.83 -0.35 42.24
N VAL A 14 -5.08 0.94 42.48
CA VAL A 14 -6.05 1.67 41.68
C VAL A 14 -5.46 1.58 40.27
N PRO A 15 -6.12 0.91 39.31
CA PRO A 15 -5.74 1.08 37.91
C PRO A 15 -5.86 2.57 37.67
N SER A 16 -4.73 3.24 37.49
CA SER A 16 -4.70 4.68 37.31
C SER A 16 -5.65 5.01 36.17
N GLU A 17 -6.56 5.94 36.43
CA GLU A 17 -7.43 6.56 35.43
C GLU A 17 -6.61 6.74 34.15
N GLN A 18 -7.08 6.14 33.05
CA GLN A 18 -6.41 6.19 31.75
C GLN A 18 -5.84 7.59 31.53
N ASP A 19 -4.52 7.71 31.47
CA ASP A 19 -3.85 9.00 31.39
C ASP A 19 -4.41 9.71 30.13
N PRO A 20 -5.12 10.84 30.27
CA PRO A 20 -5.75 11.50 29.13
C PRO A 20 -4.70 11.87 28.06
N ASP A 21 -3.45 12.06 28.45
CA ASP A 21 -2.34 12.29 27.54
C ASP A 21 -1.94 11.02 26.76
N GLU A 22 -2.05 9.83 27.38
CA GLU A 22 -1.82 8.54 26.72
C GLU A 22 -2.91 8.24 25.68
N ALA A 23 -4.18 8.45 26.04
CA ALA A 23 -5.31 8.27 25.11
C ALA A 23 -5.21 9.25 23.92
N LEU A 24 -4.88 10.52 24.19
CA LEU A 24 -4.68 11.52 23.14
C LEU A 24 -3.49 11.18 22.24
N ARG A 25 -2.39 10.67 22.80
CA ARG A 25 -1.22 10.24 22.04
C ARG A 25 -1.55 9.06 21.14
N SER A 26 -2.21 8.03 21.67
CA SER A 26 -2.65 6.86 20.90
C SER A 26 -3.57 7.25 19.74
N ALA A 27 -4.55 8.12 20.00
CA ALA A 27 -5.45 8.62 18.95
C ALA A 27 -4.70 9.38 17.85
N LYS A 28 -3.72 10.24 18.20
CA LYS A 28 -2.88 10.95 17.23
C LYS A 28 -2.02 9.99 16.40
N ASP A 29 -1.46 8.97 17.02
CA ASP A 29 -0.65 7.96 16.33
C ASP A 29 -1.51 7.16 15.34
N GLN A 30 -2.73 6.77 15.73
CA GLN A 30 -3.69 6.10 14.85
C GLN A 30 -4.07 6.96 13.63
N ILE A 31 -4.38 8.24 13.83
CA ILE A 31 -4.67 9.17 12.73
C ILE A 31 -3.48 9.24 11.76
N THR A 32 -2.27 9.34 12.29
CA THR A 32 -1.04 9.43 11.48
C THR A 32 -0.83 8.17 10.65
N GLN A 33 -1.02 6.99 11.25
CA GLN A 33 -0.90 5.70 10.56
C GLN A 33 -1.94 5.56 9.44
N LEU A 34 -3.20 5.91 9.71
CA LEU A 34 -4.28 5.87 8.72
C LEU A 34 -4.02 6.83 7.55
N GLN A 35 -3.61 8.06 7.85
CA GLN A 35 -3.25 9.02 6.80
C GLN A 35 -2.10 8.50 5.94
N SER A 36 -1.10 7.84 6.54
CA SER A 36 -0.01 7.25 5.76
C SER A 36 -0.49 6.08 4.89
N ALA A 37 -1.35 5.20 5.44
CA ALA A 37 -1.94 4.11 4.69
C ALA A 37 -2.73 4.60 3.46
N LEU A 38 -3.53 5.66 3.63
CA LEU A 38 -4.28 6.27 2.52
C LEU A 38 -3.37 6.87 1.45
N ARG A 39 -2.29 7.56 1.85
CA ARG A 39 -1.30 8.09 0.91
C ARG A 39 -0.62 6.96 0.12
N HIS A 40 -0.22 5.89 0.81
CA HIS A 40 0.38 4.73 0.17
C HIS A 40 -0.59 4.07 -0.82
N ALA A 41 -1.84 3.84 -0.42
CA ALA A 41 -2.86 3.26 -1.28
C ALA A 41 -3.10 4.08 -2.56
N ARG A 42 -3.13 5.42 -2.44
CA ARG A 42 -3.27 6.30 -3.61
C ARG A 42 -2.08 6.16 -4.57
N LEU A 43 -0.85 6.23 -4.05
CA LEU A 43 0.35 6.10 -4.90
C LEU A 43 0.43 4.75 -5.60
N ILE A 44 0.12 3.66 -4.89
CA ILE A 44 0.07 2.32 -5.45
C ILE A 44 -0.98 2.24 -6.56
N GLY A 45 -2.20 2.76 -6.32
CA GLY A 45 -3.25 2.79 -7.33
C GLY A 45 -2.85 3.59 -8.59
N THR A 46 -2.20 4.75 -8.42
CA THR A 46 -1.68 5.54 -9.55
C THR A 46 -0.61 4.77 -10.34
N ALA A 47 0.34 4.15 -9.63
CA ALA A 47 1.38 3.34 -10.24
C ALA A 47 0.79 2.15 -11.03
N VAL A 48 -0.19 1.45 -10.46
CA VAL A 48 -0.92 0.37 -11.14
C VAL A 48 -1.53 0.90 -12.44
N GLY A 49 -2.26 2.02 -12.41
CA GLY A 49 -2.82 2.64 -13.61
C GLY A 49 -1.78 2.94 -14.69
N MET A 50 -0.64 3.52 -14.30
CA MET A 50 0.47 3.78 -15.23
C MET A 50 1.01 2.49 -15.87
N LEU A 51 1.13 1.41 -15.11
CA LEU A 51 1.62 0.12 -15.64
C LEU A 51 0.58 -0.53 -16.55
N THR A 52 -0.70 -0.48 -16.20
CA THR A 52 -1.76 -1.02 -17.07
C THR A 52 -1.81 -0.33 -18.43
N GLU A 53 -1.63 1.00 -18.47
CA GLU A 53 -1.58 1.76 -19.71
C GLU A 53 -0.32 1.43 -20.51
N ARG A 54 0.81 1.33 -19.82
CA ARG A 54 2.13 1.17 -20.46
C ARG A 54 2.39 -0.24 -21.00
N TYR A 55 1.83 -1.27 -20.36
CA TYR A 55 2.10 -2.67 -20.67
C TYR A 55 0.88 -3.44 -21.17
N GLU A 56 -0.30 -2.81 -21.23
CA GLU A 56 -1.56 -3.46 -21.64
C GLU A 56 -1.89 -4.71 -20.81
N ILE A 57 -1.59 -4.65 -19.50
CA ILE A 57 -1.83 -5.73 -18.53
C ILE A 57 -3.02 -5.40 -17.62
N SER A 58 -3.56 -6.43 -16.95
CA SER A 58 -4.62 -6.23 -15.95
C SER A 58 -4.11 -5.47 -14.72
N PRO A 59 -5.00 -4.81 -13.96
CA PRO A 59 -4.64 -4.16 -12.69
C PRO A 59 -3.97 -5.11 -11.69
N ASP A 60 -4.47 -6.35 -11.60
CA ASP A 60 -3.91 -7.37 -10.72
C ASP A 60 -2.48 -7.73 -11.14
N ALA A 61 -2.24 -7.96 -12.44
CA ALA A 61 -0.90 -8.23 -12.96
C ALA A 61 0.06 -7.05 -12.77
N ALA A 62 -0.43 -5.81 -12.87
CA ALA A 62 0.37 -4.62 -12.58
C ALA A 62 0.74 -4.51 -11.10
N PHE A 63 -0.16 -4.88 -10.18
CA PHE A 63 0.15 -4.96 -8.76
C PHE A 63 1.17 -6.06 -8.46
N ASP A 64 1.00 -7.25 -9.06
CA ASP A 64 1.94 -8.36 -8.94
C ASP A 64 3.34 -7.97 -9.44
N LEU A 65 3.43 -7.19 -10.52
CA LEU A 65 4.69 -6.63 -11.01
C LEU A 65 5.36 -5.72 -9.97
N LEU A 66 4.61 -4.81 -9.33
CA LEU A 66 5.14 -3.97 -8.25
C LEU A 66 5.61 -4.82 -7.06
N ALA A 67 4.86 -5.86 -6.70
CA ALA A 67 5.21 -6.79 -5.62
C ALA A 67 6.48 -7.60 -5.95
N ALA A 68 6.65 -8.06 -7.19
CA ALA A 68 7.84 -8.77 -7.63
C ALA A 68 9.09 -7.87 -7.59
N VAL A 69 8.96 -6.62 -8.05
CA VAL A 69 10.06 -5.63 -7.95
C VAL A 69 10.37 -5.30 -6.49
N SER A 70 9.36 -5.21 -5.63
CA SER A 70 9.52 -5.03 -4.18
C SER A 70 10.36 -6.14 -3.55
N GLN A 71 10.02 -7.39 -3.85
CA GLN A 71 10.75 -8.55 -3.34
C GLN A 71 12.20 -8.56 -3.82
N ARG A 72 12.44 -8.29 -5.10
CA ARG A 72 13.80 -8.28 -5.66
C ARG A 72 14.68 -7.14 -5.14
N THR A 73 14.09 -5.96 -4.95
CA THR A 73 14.82 -4.76 -4.50
C THR A 73 14.85 -4.58 -2.99
N HIS A 74 14.16 -5.44 -2.23
CA HIS A 74 14.01 -5.36 -0.78
C HIS A 74 13.48 -3.98 -0.32
N ARG A 75 12.61 -3.36 -1.13
CA ARG A 75 11.99 -2.06 -0.86
C ARG A 75 10.49 -2.23 -0.72
N LYS A 76 9.85 -1.34 0.04
CA LYS A 76 8.40 -1.40 0.21
C LYS A 76 7.71 -1.07 -1.12
N VAL A 77 6.59 -1.74 -1.39
CA VAL A 77 5.79 -1.52 -2.61
C VAL A 77 5.44 -0.04 -2.82
N TYR A 78 5.10 0.68 -1.74
CA TYR A 78 4.79 2.11 -1.84
C TYR A 78 6.00 2.96 -2.25
N ASP A 79 7.23 2.61 -1.85
CA ASP A 79 8.44 3.35 -2.24
C ASP A 79 8.71 3.18 -3.74
N ILE A 80 8.42 2.00 -4.28
CA ILE A 80 8.55 1.70 -5.72
C ILE A 80 7.46 2.42 -6.50
N ALA A 81 6.22 2.38 -6.01
CA ALA A 81 5.11 3.11 -6.62
C ALA A 81 5.38 4.63 -6.63
N ALA A 82 5.88 5.19 -5.52
CA ALA A 82 6.25 6.60 -5.43
C ALA A 82 7.35 6.96 -6.44
N GLN A 83 8.39 6.12 -6.55
CA GLN A 83 9.45 6.32 -7.54
C GLN A 83 8.91 6.26 -8.96
N LEU A 84 8.06 5.27 -9.29
CA LEU A 84 7.47 5.15 -10.62
C LEU A 84 6.61 6.36 -10.96
N VAL A 85 5.79 6.84 -10.03
CA VAL A 85 4.95 8.04 -10.22
C VAL A 85 5.82 9.30 -10.42
N HIS A 86 6.93 9.42 -9.69
CA HIS A 86 7.80 10.59 -9.78
C HIS A 86 8.73 10.59 -11.01
N SER A 87 9.32 9.44 -11.33
CA SER A 87 10.35 9.31 -12.38
C SER A 87 9.85 8.70 -13.69
N GLY A 88 8.70 8.03 -13.67
CA GLY A 88 8.22 7.22 -14.79
C GLY A 88 9.00 5.92 -14.99
N GLU A 89 9.91 5.54 -14.09
CA GLU A 89 10.76 4.36 -14.23
C GLU A 89 10.55 3.36 -13.09
N LEU A 90 10.51 2.07 -13.45
CA LEU A 90 10.54 0.98 -12.49
C LEU A 90 11.99 0.65 -12.12
N PRO A 91 12.31 0.50 -10.83
CA PRO A 91 13.65 0.14 -10.41
C PRO A 91 14.01 -1.26 -10.91
N ASP A 92 15.24 -1.38 -11.38
CA ASP A 92 15.90 -2.66 -11.67
C ASP A 92 15.26 -3.45 -12.84
N THR A 93 14.34 -2.87 -13.62
CA THR A 93 13.90 -3.44 -14.91
C THR A 93 14.76 -2.90 -16.04
N PRO A 94 15.56 -3.73 -16.74
CA PRO A 94 16.31 -3.29 -17.91
C PRO A 94 15.36 -3.24 -19.11
N GLN A 95 14.57 -2.19 -19.24
CA GLN A 95 14.02 -1.82 -20.55
C GLN A 95 13.59 -0.36 -20.56
N LYS A 96 14.25 0.42 -21.44
CA LYS A 96 13.67 1.64 -21.99
C LYS A 96 12.28 1.29 -22.49
N ILE A 97 11.23 1.66 -21.76
CA ILE A 97 9.88 1.51 -22.30
C ILE A 97 9.68 2.67 -23.27
N ARG A 98 10.27 2.47 -24.45
CA ARG A 98 10.00 3.24 -25.66
C ARG A 98 8.59 2.85 -26.05
N MET A 99 7.69 3.81 -26.16
CA MET A 99 6.47 3.61 -26.92
C MET A 99 6.80 3.60 -28.41
N PRO A 100 6.52 2.53 -29.17
CA PRO A 100 6.07 2.67 -30.53
C PRO A 100 4.55 2.86 -30.50
N ARG A 101 4.15 4.11 -30.80
CA ARG A 101 2.86 4.56 -31.36
C ARG A 101 1.65 3.64 -31.14
N LEU A 102 0.65 4.21 -30.44
CA LEU A 102 -0.79 4.13 -30.72
C LEU A 102 -1.12 3.14 -31.85
N LYS A 103 -1.26 1.84 -31.52
CA LYS A 103 -1.90 0.92 -32.43
C LYS A 103 -3.36 1.34 -32.53
N SER A 104 -3.68 1.80 -33.72
CA SER A 104 -5.04 1.99 -34.23
C SER A 104 -5.99 0.94 -33.67
N ARG A 105 -7.07 1.41 -33.04
CA ARG A 105 -8.34 0.68 -32.96
C ARG A 105 -8.60 0.05 -34.33
N GLY A 106 -8.42 -1.26 -34.44
CA GLY A 106 -8.46 -1.96 -35.72
C GLY A 106 -8.22 -3.46 -35.53
N SER A 107 -9.13 -4.11 -34.82
CA SER A 107 -9.50 -5.53 -35.02
C SER A 107 -10.71 -5.89 -34.16
N ALA A 108 -11.83 -5.16 -34.34
CA ALA A 108 -13.11 -5.86 -34.32
C ALA A 108 -13.20 -6.44 -35.72
N THR A 109 -12.78 -7.69 -35.83
CA THR A 109 -12.83 -8.49 -37.04
C THR A 109 -14.21 -8.32 -37.66
N GLU A 110 -14.20 -8.00 -38.95
CA GLU A 110 -15.27 -8.24 -39.89
C GLU A 110 -15.78 -9.67 -39.69
N GLN A 111 -16.82 -9.82 -38.87
CA GLN A 111 -17.75 -10.93 -38.95
C GLN A 111 -18.93 -10.45 -39.78
N GLU A 112 -18.66 -10.15 -41.05
CA GLU A 112 -19.70 -10.09 -42.06
C GLU A 112 -19.29 -11.00 -43.22
N LEU A 113 -20.26 -11.81 -43.63
CA LEU A 113 -20.39 -12.54 -44.89
C LEU A 113 -19.85 -13.97 -45.03
N LEU A 114 -20.79 -14.81 -45.45
CA LEU A 114 -20.72 -16.16 -46.03
C LEU A 114 -20.60 -17.32 -45.03
N HIS A 115 -21.72 -17.63 -44.38
CA HIS A 115 -22.17 -19.02 -44.41
C HIS A 115 -23.29 -19.09 -45.45
N ASP A 116 -23.04 -19.90 -46.47
CA ASP A 116 -23.89 -20.27 -47.61
C ASP A 116 -25.21 -20.93 -47.17
#